data_AF-A0AAD5RIR7-F1
#
_entry.id   AF-A0AAD5RIR7-F1
#
_cell.length_a   1.000
_cell.length_b   1.000
_cell.length_c   1.000
_cell.angle_alpha   90.00
_cell.angle_beta   90.00
_cell.angle_gamma   90.00
#
_symmetry.space_group_name_H-M   'P 1'
#
loop_
_entity.id
_entity.type
_entity.pdbx_description
1 polymer ?
#
loop_
_entity_poly.entity_id
_entity_poly.type
_entity_poly.pdbx_seq_one_letter_code
_entity_poly.pdbx_strand_id
1 'polypeptide(L)'
;MAPPQHQTPAAMKRQSQPQGKQNQNAGTKMEEWNEAKIEQSLDHLKDLHLKVRDLRTAIPRMLEPLTDPQAASPEAMFTEFQKTTTATTHDINSLRDTLNSPQTKSIMTHADQSRAQNPRGIRPWRPRDEPDWADGGR
;
A
#
# COMPACT_ATOMS: atom_id res chain seq x y z
N MET A 1 84.79 25.86 -18.67
CA MET A 1 84.21 26.28 -19.97
C MET A 1 83.16 25.22 -20.31
N ALA A 2 81.85 25.47 -20.42
CA ALA A 2 81.13 26.65 -20.91
C ALA A 2 79.71 26.78 -20.25
N PRO A 3 79.13 27.99 -20.19
CA PRO A 3 77.67 28.27 -20.14
C PRO A 3 77.10 28.25 -21.61
N PRO A 4 75.79 28.43 -21.96
CA PRO A 4 74.79 29.32 -21.35
C PRO A 4 73.27 28.96 -21.42
N GLN A 5 72.54 29.78 -20.67
CA GLN A 5 71.18 30.34 -20.71
C GLN A 5 70.15 30.05 -21.84
N HIS A 6 68.92 29.77 -21.35
CA HIS A 6 67.57 30.29 -21.72
C HIS A 6 67.16 30.53 -23.19
N GLN A 7 66.04 29.89 -23.59
CA GLN A 7 64.79 30.57 -24.02
C GLN A 7 63.60 29.60 -24.23
N THR A 8 62.51 29.85 -23.50
CA THR A 8 61.08 29.57 -23.83
C THR A 8 60.65 30.31 -25.12
N PRO A 9 59.48 30.06 -25.78
CA PRO A 9 58.17 29.79 -25.14
C PRO A 9 57.17 28.88 -25.90
N ALA A 10 56.11 28.43 -25.21
CA ALA A 10 54.71 28.56 -25.62
C ALA A 10 53.79 27.57 -24.89
N ALA A 11 52.55 28.01 -24.69
CA ALA A 11 51.35 27.28 -24.29
C ALA A 11 51.23 26.94 -22.77
N MET A 12 50.65 27.83 -21.96
CA MET A 12 49.21 28.10 -21.84
C MET A 12 48.48 27.08 -20.94
N LYS A 13 48.19 27.56 -19.73
CA LYS A 13 46.96 27.36 -18.95
C LYS A 13 46.70 26.03 -18.22
N ARG A 14 46.48 26.26 -16.92
CA ARG A 14 45.36 25.82 -16.07
C ARG A 14 45.57 24.54 -15.25
N GLN A 15 46.01 24.82 -14.02
CA GLN A 15 45.19 24.64 -12.82
C GLN A 15 44.69 23.21 -12.57
N SER A 16 45.45 22.56 -11.70
CA SER A 16 45.08 21.39 -10.90
C SER A 16 43.70 21.54 -10.24
N GLN A 17 42.85 20.54 -10.47
CA GLN A 17 41.74 20.18 -9.60
C GLN A 17 41.75 18.66 -9.41
N PRO A 18 41.63 18.14 -8.17
CA PRO A 18 41.38 16.72 -7.95
C PRO A 18 39.92 16.45 -8.32
N GLN A 19 39.72 15.66 -9.37
CA GLN A 19 38.40 15.21 -9.76
C GLN A 19 37.94 14.13 -8.76
N GLY A 20 37.33 14.59 -7.68
CA GLY A 20 36.52 13.75 -6.80
C GLY A 20 35.44 13.11 -7.65
N LYS A 21 35.53 11.79 -7.83
CA LYS A 21 34.43 10.98 -8.35
C LYS A 21 33.28 11.10 -7.34
N GLN A 22 32.40 12.07 -7.55
CA GLN A 22 31.06 12.04 -6.96
C GLN A 22 30.36 10.83 -7.56
N ASN A 23 30.49 9.72 -6.84
CA ASN A 23 29.63 8.57 -6.97
C ASN A 23 28.23 9.08 -6.61
N GLN A 24 27.47 9.49 -7.62
CA GLN A 24 26.03 9.74 -7.49
C GLN A 24 25.34 8.39 -7.34
N ASN A 25 25.64 7.69 -6.24
CA ASN A 25 24.72 6.74 -5.68
C ASN A 25 23.70 7.62 -4.93
N ALA A 26 22.77 8.20 -5.70
CA ALA A 26 21.52 8.68 -5.14
C ALA A 26 20.83 7.43 -4.60
N GLY A 27 21.21 7.06 -3.38
CA GLY A 27 20.61 5.98 -2.64
C GLY A 27 19.13 6.21 -2.70
N THR A 28 18.43 5.28 -3.33
CA THR A 28 17.00 5.07 -3.18
C THR A 28 16.73 5.31 -1.71
N LYS A 29 16.09 6.44 -1.39
CA LYS A 29 15.77 6.80 0.00
C LYS A 29 14.88 5.67 0.46
N MET A 30 15.46 4.68 1.14
CA MET A 30 14.75 3.51 1.62
C MET A 30 13.64 4.09 2.47
N GLU A 31 12.40 3.88 2.05
CA GLU A 31 11.24 4.43 2.73
C GLU A 31 11.36 4.04 4.20
N GLU A 32 11.58 5.03 5.07
CA GLU A 32 11.84 4.76 6.48
C GLU A 32 10.53 4.27 7.11
N TRP A 33 10.48 2.99 7.45
CA TRP A 33 9.37 2.36 8.14
C TRP A 33 9.47 2.69 9.63
N ASN A 34 9.14 3.94 9.96
CA ASN A 34 9.01 4.39 11.33
C ASN A 34 7.67 3.94 11.95
N GLU A 35 7.57 4.05 13.28
CA GLU A 35 6.38 3.64 14.03
C GLU A 35 5.09 4.24 13.48
N ALA A 36 5.08 5.56 13.24
CA ALA A 36 3.90 6.26 12.72
C ALA A 36 3.42 5.71 11.37
N LYS A 37 4.35 5.35 10.46
CA LYS A 37 4.00 4.74 9.19
C LYS A 37 3.50 3.30 9.34
N ILE A 38 4.04 2.55 10.30
CA ILE A 38 3.57 1.21 10.64
C ILE A 38 2.14 1.28 11.16
N GLU A 39 1.86 2.18 12.11
CA GLU A 39 0.51 2.42 12.64
C GLU A 39 -0.48 2.78 11.52
N GLN A 40 -0.14 3.75 10.67
CA GLN A 40 -0.97 4.12 9.52
C GLN A 40 -1.21 2.95 8.56
N SER A 41 -0.20 2.09 8.38
CA SER A 41 -0.31 0.90 7.53
C SER A 41 -1.23 -0.15 8.16
N LEU A 42 -1.18 -0.32 9.48
CA LEU A 42 -2.08 -1.21 10.22
C LEU A 42 -3.53 -0.72 10.13
N ASP A 43 -3.76 0.58 10.28
CA ASP A 43 -5.10 1.18 10.10
C ASP A 43 -5.64 0.94 8.69
N HIS A 44 -4.81 1.16 7.67
CA HIS A 44 -5.18 0.88 6.27
C HIS A 44 -5.53 -0.60 6.05
N LEU A 45 -4.77 -1.52 6.66
CA LEU A 45 -5.06 -2.96 6.59
C LEU A 45 -6.34 -3.33 7.33
N LYS A 46 -6.64 -2.66 8.45
CA LYS A 46 -7.89 -2.84 9.20
C LYS A 46 -9.10 -2.40 8.38
N ASP A 47 -9.03 -1.23 7.74
CA ASP A 47 -10.09 -0.75 6.84
C ASP A 47 -10.31 -1.71 5.68
N LEU A 48 -9.22 -2.21 5.09
CA LEU A 48 -9.29 -3.20 4.03
C LEU A 48 -9.96 -4.50 4.50
N HIS A 49 -9.62 -4.97 5.70
CA HIS A 49 -10.24 -6.13 6.31
C HIS A 49 -11.75 -5.94 6.52
N LEU A 50 -12.17 -4.77 7.02
CA LEU A 50 -13.58 -4.44 7.21
C LEU A 50 -14.35 -4.47 5.88
N LYS A 51 -13.80 -3.88 4.81
CA LYS A 51 -14.41 -3.92 3.46
C LYS A 51 -14.59 -5.36 2.96
N VAL A 52 -13.58 -6.22 3.14
CA VAL A 52 -13.68 -7.65 2.77
C VAL A 52 -14.76 -8.36 3.59
N ARG A 53 -14.88 -8.03 4.88
CA ARG A 53 -15.89 -8.62 5.77
C ARG A 53 -17.30 -8.21 5.34
N ASP A 54 -17.50 -6.94 4.99
CA ASP A 54 -18.80 -6.42 4.57
C ASP A 54 -19.31 -7.08 3.27
N LEU A 55 -18.40 -7.53 2.39
CA LEU A 55 -18.76 -8.32 1.20
C LEU A 55 -19.40 -9.67 1.53
N ARG A 56 -19.19 -10.25 2.72
CA ARG A 56 -19.85 -11.51 3.11
C ARG A 56 -21.38 -11.35 3.14
N THR A 57 -21.85 -10.13 3.40
CA THR A 57 -23.28 -9.81 3.45
C THR A 57 -23.81 -9.25 2.13
N ALA A 58 -22.99 -9.19 1.07
CA ALA A 58 -23.37 -8.63 -0.23
C ALA A 58 -24.56 -9.35 -0.87
N ILE A 59 -24.49 -10.68 -1.02
CA ILE A 59 -25.59 -11.47 -1.60
C ILE A 59 -26.87 -11.37 -0.76
N PRO A 60 -26.83 -11.59 0.57
CA PRO A 60 -28.00 -11.38 1.42
C PRO A 60 -28.62 -9.98 1.26
N ARG A 61 -27.79 -8.92 1.24
CA ARG A 61 -28.25 -7.53 1.09
C ARG A 61 -28.87 -7.24 -0.27
N MET A 62 -28.32 -7.80 -1.35
CA MET A 62 -28.91 -7.66 -2.68
C MET A 62 -30.28 -8.33 -2.77
N LEU A 63 -30.47 -9.46 -2.08
CA LEU A 63 -31.72 -10.24 -2.14
C LEU A 63 -32.77 -9.76 -1.12
N GLU A 64 -32.36 -9.05 -0.08
CA GLU A 64 -33.24 -8.52 0.97
C GLU A 64 -34.52 -7.87 0.42
N PRO A 65 -34.47 -6.97 -0.59
CA PRO A 65 -35.67 -6.31 -1.09
C PRO A 65 -36.66 -7.25 -1.80
N LEU A 66 -36.21 -8.41 -2.27
CA LEU A 66 -37.05 -9.43 -2.91
C LEU A 66 -37.73 -10.35 -1.90
N THR A 67 -37.25 -10.32 -0.64
CA THR A 67 -37.79 -11.13 0.46
C THR A 67 -38.66 -10.34 1.40
N ASP A 68 -38.83 -9.03 1.17
CA ASP A 68 -39.60 -8.14 2.04
C ASP A 68 -41.11 -8.41 1.89
N PRO A 69 -41.77 -8.97 2.92
CA PRO A 69 -43.20 -9.23 2.90
C PRO A 69 -44.03 -7.94 2.97
N GLN A 70 -43.43 -6.77 3.24
CA GLN A 70 -44.09 -5.47 3.35
C GLN A 70 -43.86 -4.58 2.12
N ALA A 71 -43.17 -5.06 1.09
CA ALA A 71 -42.89 -4.23 -0.07
C ALA A 71 -44.19 -3.81 -0.78
N ALA A 72 -44.30 -2.50 -1.03
CA ALA A 72 -45.53 -1.86 -1.49
C ALA A 72 -45.99 -2.31 -2.90
N SER A 73 -45.05 -2.69 -3.78
CA SER A 73 -45.34 -3.24 -5.11
C SER A 73 -44.13 -4.00 -5.69
N PRO A 74 -44.33 -4.86 -6.72
CA PRO A 74 -43.22 -5.51 -7.45
C PRO A 74 -42.21 -4.53 -8.05
N GLU A 75 -42.67 -3.38 -8.56
CA GLU A 75 -41.81 -2.34 -9.12
C GLU A 75 -40.93 -1.70 -8.04
N ALA A 76 -41.47 -1.49 -6.84
CA ALA A 76 -40.71 -0.99 -5.70
C ALA A 76 -39.62 -1.99 -5.26
N MET A 77 -39.94 -3.29 -5.19
CA MET A 77 -38.95 -4.35 -4.90
C MET A 77 -37.81 -4.36 -5.92
N PHE A 78 -38.15 -4.29 -7.21
CA PHE A 78 -37.16 -4.30 -8.29
C PHE A 78 -36.26 -3.06 -8.26
N THR A 79 -36.83 -1.89 -7.96
CA THR A 79 -36.07 -0.63 -7.84
C THR A 79 -35.06 -0.71 -6.69
N GLU A 80 -35.46 -1.22 -5.53
CA GLU A 80 -34.54 -1.37 -4.39
C GLU A 80 -33.50 -2.49 -4.62
N PHE A 81 -33.87 -3.58 -5.30
CA PHE A 81 -32.93 -4.59 -5.78
C PHE A 81 -31.85 -3.99 -6.70
N GLN A 82 -32.25 -3.16 -7.67
CA GLN A 82 -31.29 -2.50 -8.57
C GLN A 82 -30.35 -1.55 -7.83
N LYS A 83 -30.88 -0.82 -6.84
CA LYS A 83 -30.11 0.08 -5.98
C LYS A 83 -29.08 -0.68 -5.15
N THR A 84 -29.50 -1.74 -4.46
CA THR A 84 -28.59 -2.58 -3.64
C THR A 84 -27.54 -3.30 -4.49
N THR A 85 -27.89 -3.73 -5.71
CA THR A 85 -26.96 -4.32 -6.67
C THR A 85 -25.91 -3.32 -7.15
N THR A 86 -26.34 -2.10 -7.50
CA THR A 86 -25.43 -1.02 -7.91
C THR A 86 -24.46 -0.65 -6.78
N ALA A 87 -24.98 -0.49 -5.56
CA ALA A 87 -24.16 -0.21 -4.38
C ALA A 87 -23.12 -1.31 -4.12
N THR A 88 -23.55 -2.58 -4.17
CA THR A 88 -22.65 -3.73 -3.97
C THR A 88 -21.57 -3.80 -5.06
N THR A 89 -21.93 -3.49 -6.31
CA THR A 89 -20.96 -3.44 -7.42
C THR A 89 -19.92 -2.35 -7.18
N HIS A 90 -20.36 -1.18 -6.71
CA HIS A 90 -19.46 -0.10 -6.32
C HIS A 90 -18.51 -0.52 -5.19
N ASP A 91 -19.00 -1.20 -4.15
CA ASP A 91 -18.18 -1.67 -3.03
C ASP A 91 -17.10 -2.66 -3.49
N ILE A 92 -17.45 -3.59 -4.39
CA ILE A 92 -16.50 -4.54 -4.99
C ILE A 92 -15.40 -3.82 -5.77
N ASN A 93 -15.77 -2.82 -6.57
CA ASN A 93 -14.81 -2.02 -7.33
C ASN A 93 -13.92 -1.19 -6.40
N SER A 94 -14.48 -0.55 -5.39
CA SER A 94 -13.73 0.20 -4.38
C SER A 94 -12.73 -0.69 -3.64
N LEU A 95 -13.12 -1.90 -3.26
CA LEU A 95 -12.22 -2.88 -2.67
C LEU A 95 -11.10 -3.24 -3.65
N ARG A 96 -11.44 -3.57 -4.90
CA ARG A 96 -10.47 -3.91 -5.93
C ARG A 96 -9.45 -2.80 -6.14
N ASP A 97 -9.88 -1.55 -6.18
CA ASP A 97 -9.00 -0.39 -6.36
C ASP A 97 -8.10 -0.20 -5.14
N THR A 98 -8.67 -0.31 -3.94
CA THR A 98 -7.90 -0.24 -2.68
C THR A 98 -6.85 -1.34 -2.61
N LEU A 99 -7.21 -2.58 -2.97
CA LEU A 99 -6.30 -3.73 -3.01
C LEU A 99 -5.15 -3.53 -4.01
N ASN A 100 -5.44 -2.96 -5.18
CA ASN A 100 -4.46 -2.76 -6.24
C ASN A 100 -3.64 -1.47 -6.09
N SER A 101 -3.97 -0.64 -5.09
CA SER A 101 -3.29 0.62 -4.84
C SER A 101 -1.79 0.42 -4.56
N PRO A 102 -0.94 1.39 -4.94
CA PRO A 102 0.49 1.35 -4.61
C PRO A 102 0.75 1.24 -3.11
N GLN A 103 -0.10 1.85 -2.28
CA GLN A 103 0.00 1.80 -0.82
C GLN A 103 -0.16 0.37 -0.30
N THR A 104 -1.24 -0.32 -0.68
CA THR A 104 -1.47 -1.72 -0.27
C THR A 104 -0.32 -2.63 -0.74
N LYS A 105 0.16 -2.45 -1.97
CA LYS A 105 1.29 -3.21 -2.50
C LYS A 105 2.59 -2.95 -1.73
N SER A 106 2.86 -1.70 -1.36
CA SER A 106 4.03 -1.33 -0.55
C SER A 106 3.97 -2.00 0.83
N ILE A 107 2.81 -1.95 1.49
CA ILE A 107 2.59 -2.59 2.79
C ILE A 107 2.82 -4.11 2.71
N MET A 108 2.23 -4.79 1.73
CA MET A 108 2.41 -6.25 1.58
C MET A 108 3.85 -6.62 1.27
N THR A 109 4.51 -5.85 0.38
CA THR A 109 5.93 -6.05 0.06
C THR A 109 6.80 -5.90 1.30
N HIS A 110 6.55 -4.88 2.12
CA HIS A 110 7.29 -4.68 3.37
C HIS A 110 7.03 -5.81 4.38
N ALA A 111 5.78 -6.25 4.53
CA ALA A 111 5.43 -7.37 5.39
C ALA A 111 6.14 -8.68 4.97
N ASP A 112 6.20 -8.96 3.66
CA ASP A 112 6.93 -10.11 3.11
C ASP A 112 8.43 -10.01 3.38
N GLN A 113 9.04 -8.84 3.18
CA GLN A 113 10.45 -8.59 3.46
C GLN A 113 10.76 -8.75 4.96
N SER A 114 9.92 -8.19 5.83
CA SER A 114 10.06 -8.29 7.29
C SER A 114 9.99 -9.75 7.75
N ARG A 115 9.03 -10.51 7.23
CA ARG A 115 8.88 -11.94 7.53
C ARG A 115 10.06 -12.78 7.04
N ALA A 116 10.62 -12.47 5.87
CA ALA A 116 11.81 -13.14 5.34
C ALA A 116 13.06 -12.86 6.19
N GLN A 117 13.19 -11.64 6.72
CA GLN A 117 14.32 -11.24 7.57
C GLN A 117 14.21 -11.81 8.99
N ASN A 118 12.99 -12.00 9.51
CA ASN A 118 12.77 -12.55 10.85
C ASN A 118 11.81 -13.75 10.86
N PRO A 119 12.24 -14.91 10.34
CA PRO A 119 11.36 -16.07 10.12
C PRO A 119 10.87 -16.74 11.41
N ARG A 120 11.51 -16.48 12.56
CA ARG A 120 11.16 -17.06 13.86
C ARG A 120 10.51 -16.06 14.82
N GLY A 121 10.47 -14.78 14.48
CA GLY A 121 10.01 -13.70 15.37
C GLY A 121 8.51 -13.40 15.31
N ILE A 122 7.81 -13.82 14.25
CA ILE A 122 6.39 -13.50 14.08
C ILE A 122 5.56 -14.71 14.50
N ARG A 123 4.91 -14.63 15.68
CA ARG A 123 3.94 -15.63 16.12
C ARG A 123 2.77 -15.67 15.12
N PRO A 124 2.39 -16.85 14.59
CA PRO A 124 1.21 -16.95 13.75
C PRO A 124 -0.02 -16.47 14.51
N TRP A 125 -0.81 -15.60 13.89
CA TRP A 125 -2.08 -15.16 14.47
C TRP A 125 -3.01 -16.36 14.68
N ARG A 126 -3.69 -16.40 15.84
CA ARG A 126 -4.66 -17.44 16.16
C ARG A 126 -5.99 -16.79 16.51
N PRO A 127 -7.11 -17.23 15.90
CA PRO A 127 -8.45 -16.75 16.24
C PRO A 127 -8.79 -16.83 17.73
N ARG A 128 -8.19 -17.77 18.47
CA ARG A 128 -8.43 -17.97 19.90
C ARG A 128 -7.71 -16.95 20.79
N ASP A 129 -6.68 -16.30 20.27
CA ASP A 129 -5.89 -15.32 21.02
C ASP A 129 -6.60 -13.96 21.08
N GLU A 130 -7.55 -13.69 20.17
CA GLU A 130 -8.39 -12.49 20.16
C GLU A 130 -9.86 -12.86 19.92
N PRO A 131 -10.65 -13.17 20.96
CA PRO A 131 -12.01 -13.69 20.81
C PRO A 131 -12.94 -12.80 19.98
N ASP A 132 -12.81 -11.49 20.15
CA ASP A 132 -13.68 -10.48 19.52
C ASP A 132 -13.28 -10.16 18.07
N TRP A 133 -12.29 -10.87 17.50
CA TRP A 133 -11.83 -10.63 16.13
C TRP A 133 -12.93 -10.84 15.08
N ALA A 134 -13.87 -11.75 15.36
CA ALA A 134 -14.98 -12.07 14.46
C ALA A 134 -16.20 -11.16 14.72
N ASP A 135 -16.35 -10.70 15.96
CA ASP A 135 -17.41 -9.83 16.43
C ASP A 135 -16.99 -8.39 16.13
N GLY A 136 -17.03 -8.02 14.84
CA GLY A 136 -16.59 -6.70 14.43
C GLY A 136 -17.42 -5.62 15.14
N GLY A 137 -16.82 -5.03 16.17
CA GLY A 137 -17.43 -4.14 17.16
C GLY A 137 -18.33 -3.09 16.52
N ARG A 138 -19.60 -3.45 16.43
CA ARG A 138 -20.73 -2.55 16.18
C ARG A 138 -21.48 -2.40 17.49
#